data_AF-A0AAD6P928-F1
#
_entry.id   AF-A0AAD6P928-F1
#
_cell.length_a   1.000
_cell.length_b   1.000
_cell.length_c   1.000
_cell.angle_alpha   90.00
_cell.angle_beta   90.00
_cell.angle_gamma   90.00
#
_symmetry.space_group_name_H-M   'P 1'
#
loop_
_entity.id
_entity.type
_entity.pdbx_description
1 polymer ?
#
loop_
_entity_poly.entity_id
_entity_poly.type
_entity_poly.pdbx_seq_one_letter_code
_entity_poly.pdbx_strand_id
1 'polypeptide(L)'
;MPKTAEGRHPFRSTLSNAKNPAIIVGAGLFERSDKDAIFSAVETIVKNGNVVRPYWNGFNVLLLNAAQAAALDLGPVPESIQSIESAKFVYLMGADDVDLEKLPSDAFVVYQGHHGASFWYFGITSNKVTFGFCLFHCNMSNVTF
;
A
#
# COMPACT_ATOMS: atom_id res chain seq x y z
N MET A 1 14.90 16.46 -10.65
CA MET A 1 14.81 14.99 -10.74
C MET A 1 15.91 14.37 -9.89
N PRO A 2 15.83 13.07 -9.52
CA PRO A 2 16.91 12.39 -8.79
C PRO A 2 18.17 12.26 -9.65
N LYS A 3 19.35 12.42 -9.04
CA LYS A 3 20.66 12.30 -9.73
C LYS A 3 20.86 10.95 -10.43
N THR A 4 20.22 9.90 -9.94
CA THR A 4 20.23 8.55 -10.52
C THR A 4 19.41 8.48 -11.82
N ALA A 5 18.26 9.15 -11.86
CA ALA A 5 17.41 9.22 -13.06
C ALA A 5 18.09 10.02 -14.18
N GLU A 6 18.84 11.07 -13.81
CA GLU A 6 19.63 11.90 -14.72
C GLU A 6 20.94 11.22 -15.17
N GLY A 7 21.23 10.00 -14.70
CA GLY A 7 22.44 9.25 -15.07
C GLY A 7 23.74 9.79 -14.50
N ARG A 8 23.69 10.80 -13.63
CA ARG A 8 24.87 11.45 -13.01
C ARG A 8 25.40 10.73 -11.78
N HIS A 9 24.67 9.73 -11.27
CA HIS A 9 25.05 8.99 -10.08
C HIS A 9 25.97 7.81 -10.40
N PRO A 10 27.05 7.56 -9.65
CA PRO A 10 27.97 6.45 -9.91
C PRO A 10 27.30 5.06 -9.98
N PHE A 11 26.25 4.84 -9.16
CA PHE A 11 25.47 3.59 -9.17
C PHE A 11 24.80 3.28 -10.52
N ARG A 12 24.69 4.28 -11.40
CA ARG A 12 24.13 4.12 -12.74
C ARG A 12 24.90 3.07 -13.56
N SER A 13 26.23 3.11 -13.52
CA SER A 13 27.07 2.18 -14.28
C SER A 13 26.92 0.75 -13.74
N THR A 14 26.85 0.59 -12.42
CA THR A 14 26.57 -0.69 -11.76
C THR A 14 25.25 -1.28 -12.22
N LEU A 15 24.18 -0.48 -12.24
CA LEU A 15 22.86 -0.93 -12.67
C LEU A 15 22.83 -1.32 -14.15
N SER A 16 23.48 -0.55 -15.02
CA SER A 16 23.54 -0.84 -16.47
C SER A 16 24.40 -2.06 -16.82
N ASN A 17 25.46 -2.33 -16.06
CA ASN A 17 26.36 -3.46 -16.31
C ASN A 17 25.87 -4.76 -15.66
N ALA A 18 24.86 -4.70 -14.78
CA ALA A 18 24.32 -5.89 -14.13
C ALA A 18 23.59 -6.78 -15.14
N LYS A 19 23.84 -8.10 -15.06
CA LYS A 19 23.14 -9.07 -15.92
C LYS A 19 21.64 -9.07 -15.65
N ASN A 20 21.22 -9.14 -14.39
CA ASN A 20 19.82 -9.21 -13.96
C ASN A 20 19.56 -8.17 -12.85
N PRO A 21 19.46 -6.87 -13.20
CA PRO A 21 19.25 -5.81 -12.22
C PRO A 21 17.83 -5.87 -11.63
N ALA A 22 17.69 -5.68 -10.33
CA ALA A 22 16.40 -5.56 -9.67
C ALA A 22 16.24 -4.17 -9.04
N ILE A 23 15.03 -3.61 -9.13
CA ILE A 23 14.62 -2.37 -8.46
C ILE A 23 13.38 -2.69 -7.66
N ILE A 24 13.44 -2.45 -6.35
CA ILE A 24 12.33 -2.65 -5.42
C ILE A 24 11.90 -1.29 -4.89
N VAL A 25 10.62 -0.96 -5.05
CA VAL A 25 10.00 0.26 -4.54
C VAL A 25 9.05 -0.11 -3.41
N GLY A 26 9.18 0.53 -2.24
CA GLY A 26 8.25 0.31 -1.13
C GLY A 26 6.91 1.02 -1.37
N ALA A 27 5.80 0.36 -1.00
CA ALA A 27 4.45 0.88 -1.18
C ALA A 27 4.11 2.13 -0.34
N GLY A 28 4.91 2.45 0.68
CA GLY A 28 4.80 3.73 1.40
C GLY A 28 4.97 4.96 0.50
N LEU A 29 5.49 4.78 -0.73
CA LEU A 29 5.50 5.82 -1.74
C LEU A 29 4.09 6.29 -2.15
N PHE A 30 3.09 5.41 -2.11
CA PHE A 30 1.73 5.72 -2.57
C PHE A 30 1.04 6.82 -1.75
N GLU A 31 1.47 7.02 -0.52
CA GLU A 31 0.93 8.02 0.42
C GLU A 31 1.51 9.42 0.19
N ARG A 32 2.57 9.55 -0.62
CA ARG A 32 3.22 10.84 -0.88
C ARG A 32 2.45 11.66 -1.91
N SER A 33 2.45 12.97 -1.73
CA SER A 33 1.88 13.92 -2.69
C SER A 33 2.63 13.99 -4.03
N ASP A 34 3.93 13.67 -4.03
CA ASP A 34 4.81 13.68 -5.21
C ASP A 34 5.03 12.29 -5.82
N LYS A 35 4.15 11.32 -5.49
CA LYS A 35 4.25 9.92 -5.94
C LYS A 35 4.43 9.78 -7.46
N ASP A 36 3.72 10.56 -8.26
CA ASP A 36 3.76 10.49 -9.73
C ASP A 36 5.12 10.93 -10.28
N ALA A 37 5.71 11.97 -9.67
CA ALA A 37 7.04 12.46 -10.02
C ALA A 37 8.11 11.42 -9.67
N ILE A 38 7.96 10.73 -8.54
CA ILE A 38 8.88 9.67 -8.14
C ILE A 38 8.72 8.44 -9.03
N PHE A 39 7.48 8.02 -9.35
CA PHE A 39 7.23 6.94 -10.30
C PHE A 39 7.80 7.24 -11.68
N SER A 40 7.66 8.48 -12.17
CA SER A 40 8.26 8.91 -13.44
C SER A 40 9.80 8.80 -13.41
N ALA A 41 10.43 9.17 -12.29
CA ALA A 41 11.87 9.03 -12.13
C ALA A 41 12.31 7.56 -12.04
N VAL A 42 11.55 6.72 -11.34
CA VAL A 42 11.78 5.28 -11.26
C VAL A 42 11.64 4.63 -12.64
N GLU A 43 10.61 4.97 -13.39
CA GLU A 43 10.38 4.49 -14.75
C GLU A 43 11.57 4.86 -15.66
N THR A 44 12.09 6.09 -15.52
CA THR A 44 13.29 6.52 -16.23
C THR A 44 14.50 5.65 -15.88
N ILE A 45 14.72 5.34 -14.59
CA ILE A 45 15.81 4.47 -14.15
C ILE A 45 15.64 3.03 -14.69
N VAL A 46 14.41 2.50 -14.66
CA VAL A 46 14.04 1.17 -15.18
C VAL A 46 14.36 1.06 -16.67
N LYS A 47 13.88 2.03 -17.46
CA LYS A 47 14.12 2.11 -18.92
C LYS A 47 15.61 2.19 -19.22
N ASN A 48 16.29 3.13 -18.57
CA ASN A 48 17.71 3.33 -18.78
C ASN A 48 18.51 2.09 -18.37
N GLY A 49 18.14 1.40 -17.29
CA GLY A 49 18.86 0.23 -16.75
C GLY A 49 18.55 -1.10 -17.45
N ASN A 50 17.69 -1.11 -18.48
CA ASN A 50 17.21 -2.34 -19.12
C ASN A 50 16.66 -3.36 -18.09
N VAL A 51 15.97 -2.85 -17.07
CA VAL A 51 15.50 -3.64 -15.90
C VAL A 51 14.27 -4.48 -16.25
N VAL A 52 13.46 -4.02 -17.21
CA VAL A 52 12.30 -4.75 -17.73
C VAL A 52 12.54 -5.05 -19.21
N ARG A 53 12.56 -6.34 -19.55
CA ARG A 53 12.83 -6.88 -20.89
C ARG A 53 12.23 -8.30 -21.02
N PRO A 54 12.10 -8.87 -22.24
CA PRO A 54 11.32 -10.10 -22.45
C PRO A 54 11.67 -11.32 -21.57
N TYR A 55 12.93 -11.44 -21.13
CA TYR A 55 13.40 -12.56 -20.30
C TYR A 55 13.76 -12.17 -18.86
N TRP A 56 13.45 -10.93 -18.45
CA TRP A 56 13.73 -10.44 -17.12
C TRP A 56 12.84 -9.24 -16.76
N ASN A 57 12.08 -9.37 -15.68
CA ASN A 57 11.35 -8.27 -15.07
C ASN A 57 11.88 -8.04 -13.65
N GLY A 58 12.85 -7.14 -13.52
CA GLY A 58 13.45 -6.80 -12.24
C GLY A 58 12.72 -5.69 -11.46
N PHE A 59 11.65 -5.13 -12.02
CA PHE A 59 10.91 -4.04 -11.37
C PHE A 59 9.82 -4.60 -10.45
N ASN A 60 9.92 -4.29 -9.16
CA ASN A 60 9.02 -4.81 -8.14
C ASN A 60 8.54 -3.70 -7.21
N VAL A 61 7.29 -3.81 -6.76
CA VAL A 61 6.73 -2.97 -5.69
C VAL A 61 6.45 -3.86 -4.48
N LEU A 62 7.06 -3.54 -3.35
CA LEU A 62 6.88 -4.26 -2.09
C LEU A 62 5.74 -3.62 -1.29
N LEU A 63 4.64 -4.35 -1.16
CA LEU A 63 3.45 -3.93 -0.39
C LEU A 63 3.69 -4.13 1.11
N LEU A 64 3.05 -3.30 1.94
CA LEU A 64 3.23 -3.31 3.39
C LEU A 64 2.22 -4.22 4.10
N ASN A 65 1.02 -4.37 3.52
CA ASN A 65 -0.09 -5.11 4.11
C ASN A 65 -0.45 -6.32 3.24
N ALA A 66 -0.73 -7.46 3.86
CA ALA A 66 -1.07 -8.70 3.15
C ALA A 66 -2.30 -8.56 2.25
N ALA A 67 -3.29 -7.75 2.66
CA ALA A 67 -4.52 -7.52 1.90
C ALA A 67 -4.33 -6.58 0.69
N GLN A 68 -3.25 -5.78 0.64
CA GLN A 68 -3.07 -4.76 -0.41
C GLN A 68 -2.95 -5.37 -1.81
N ALA A 69 -2.31 -6.54 -1.94
CA ALA A 69 -2.14 -7.17 -3.25
C ALA A 69 -3.50 -7.54 -3.85
N ALA A 70 -4.33 -8.24 -3.07
CA ALA A 70 -5.67 -8.62 -3.49
C ALA A 70 -6.59 -7.41 -3.68
N ALA A 71 -6.48 -6.38 -2.84
CA ALA A 71 -7.24 -5.16 -3.00
C ALA A 71 -6.89 -4.42 -4.31
N LEU A 72 -5.62 -4.34 -4.68
CA LEU A 72 -5.22 -3.73 -5.95
C LEU A 72 -5.67 -4.55 -7.16
N ASP A 73 -5.66 -5.88 -7.04
CA ASP A 73 -6.10 -6.80 -8.11
C ASP A 73 -7.63 -6.71 -8.35
N LEU A 74 -8.42 -6.59 -7.29
CA LEU A 74 -9.88 -6.42 -7.38
C LEU A 74 -10.31 -5.02 -7.86
N GLY A 75 -9.39 -4.04 -7.83
CA GLY A 75 -9.67 -2.66 -8.23
C GLY A 75 -10.35 -1.70 -7.23
N PRO A 76 -10.66 -2.00 -5.94
CA PRO A 76 -11.05 -0.96 -5.00
C PRO A 76 -9.88 0.00 -4.73
N VAL A 77 -9.86 1.12 -5.45
CA VAL A 77 -8.91 2.22 -5.26
C VAL A 77 -9.70 3.48 -4.91
N PRO A 78 -9.35 4.17 -3.82
CA PRO A 78 -10.05 5.40 -3.44
C PRO A 78 -9.81 6.51 -4.48
N GLU A 79 -10.88 7.16 -4.95
CA GLU A 79 -10.78 8.34 -5.82
C GLU A 79 -10.09 9.52 -5.11
N SER A 80 -10.30 9.62 -3.79
CA SER A 80 -9.63 10.58 -2.91
C SER A 80 -9.43 9.98 -1.52
N ILE A 81 -8.29 10.31 -0.90
CA ILE A 81 -7.98 9.95 0.50
C ILE A 81 -8.98 10.59 1.47
N GLN A 82 -9.60 11.71 1.09
CA GLN A 82 -10.58 12.45 1.90
C GLN A 82 -12.00 11.89 1.79
N SER A 83 -12.24 10.88 0.94
CA SER A 83 -13.58 10.33 0.72
C SER A 83 -14.28 9.89 2.01
N ILE A 84 -13.50 9.47 3.02
CA ILE A 84 -14.01 9.05 4.32
C ILE A 84 -14.54 10.20 5.18
N GLU A 85 -14.05 11.43 4.99
CA GLU A 85 -14.39 12.62 5.80
C GLU A 85 -15.80 13.16 5.51
N SER A 86 -16.46 12.68 4.46
CA SER A 86 -17.85 13.03 4.13
C SER A 86 -18.82 11.86 4.27
N ALA A 87 -18.31 10.68 4.64
CA ALA A 87 -19.09 9.45 4.64
C ALA A 87 -20.13 9.43 5.76
N LYS A 88 -21.38 9.09 5.43
CA LYS A 88 -22.45 8.84 6.42
C LYS A 88 -22.51 7.41 6.89
N PHE A 89 -21.90 6.50 6.15
CA PHE A 89 -21.78 5.09 6.48
C PHE A 89 -20.35 4.64 6.20
N VAL A 90 -19.71 4.02 7.19
CA VAL A 90 -18.33 3.54 7.10
C VAL A 90 -18.28 2.09 7.53
N TYR A 91 -17.73 1.24 6.67
CA TYR A 91 -17.58 -0.18 6.94
C TYR A 91 -16.09 -0.54 7.01
N LEU A 92 -15.61 -0.79 8.23
CA LEU A 92 -14.23 -1.12 8.54
C LEU A 92 -14.08 -2.65 8.59
N MET A 93 -13.53 -3.23 7.54
CA MET A 93 -13.25 -4.67 7.47
C MET A 93 -11.82 -4.95 7.97
N GLY A 94 -11.68 -5.25 9.26
CA GLY A 94 -10.38 -5.54 9.90
C GLY A 94 -9.37 -4.40 9.77
N ALA A 95 -9.86 -3.17 9.58
CA ALA A 95 -9.06 -2.00 9.26
C ALA A 95 -8.67 -1.27 10.56
N ASP A 96 -7.60 -1.74 11.20
CA ASP A 96 -7.16 -1.26 12.52
C ASP A 96 -6.29 0.00 12.46
N ASP A 97 -5.66 0.27 11.30
CA ASP A 97 -4.76 1.41 11.05
C ASP A 97 -5.47 2.64 10.46
N VAL A 98 -6.80 2.67 10.47
CA VAL A 98 -7.57 3.83 9.99
C VAL A 98 -7.54 4.94 11.03
N ASP A 99 -7.27 6.16 10.58
CA ASP A 99 -7.36 7.37 11.39
C ASP A 99 -8.83 7.68 11.73
N LEU A 100 -9.27 7.20 12.89
CA LEU A 100 -10.65 7.32 13.34
C LEU A 100 -11.07 8.78 13.62
N GLU A 101 -10.11 9.69 13.82
CA GLU A 101 -10.40 11.12 14.04
C GLU A 101 -10.93 11.80 12.77
N LYS A 102 -10.62 11.25 11.59
CA LYS A 102 -11.12 11.74 10.30
C LYS A 102 -12.55 11.30 9.99
N LEU A 103 -13.13 10.42 10.80
CA LEU A 103 -14.50 9.97 10.60
C LEU A 103 -15.49 11.08 11.04
N PRO A 104 -16.53 11.38 10.25
CA PRO A 104 -17.58 12.28 10.68
C PRO A 104 -18.23 11.78 11.97
N SER A 105 -18.48 12.70 12.91
CA SER A 105 -19.12 12.36 14.19
C SER A 105 -20.53 11.79 14.02
N ASP A 106 -21.19 12.10 12.90
CA ASP A 106 -22.52 11.62 12.56
C ASP A 106 -22.52 10.43 11.59
N ALA A 107 -21.34 9.87 11.26
CA ALA A 107 -21.24 8.65 10.48
C ALA A 107 -21.72 7.44 11.28
N PHE A 108 -22.46 6.55 10.60
CA PHE A 108 -22.75 5.22 11.10
C PHE A 108 -21.60 4.28 10.77
N VAL A 109 -20.90 3.78 11.77
CA VAL A 109 -19.66 3.00 11.60
C VAL A 109 -19.86 1.54 11.99
N VAL A 110 -19.58 0.64 11.07
CA VAL A 110 -19.57 -0.81 11.30
C VAL A 110 -18.14 -1.30 11.28
N TYR A 111 -17.69 -1.95 12.34
CA TYR A 111 -16.40 -2.63 12.38
C TYR A 111 -16.61 -4.14 12.34
N GLN A 112 -16.03 -4.82 11.35
CA GLN A 112 -15.97 -6.27 11.27
C GLN A 112 -14.52 -6.70 11.39
N GLY A 113 -14.13 -7.26 12.52
CA GLY A 113 -12.74 -7.63 12.78
C GLY A 113 -12.59 -8.61 13.93
N HIS A 114 -11.35 -8.91 14.30
CA HIS A 114 -11.02 -10.02 15.17
C HIS A 114 -10.36 -9.56 16.48
N HIS A 115 -9.43 -8.60 16.42
CA HIS A 115 -8.80 -8.02 17.62
C HIS A 115 -9.51 -6.75 18.11
N GLY A 116 -9.96 -5.88 17.20
CA GLY A 116 -10.71 -4.66 17.52
C GLY A 116 -9.95 -3.57 18.27
N ALA A 117 -8.61 -3.65 18.35
CA ALA A 117 -7.79 -2.90 19.28
C ALA A 117 -8.08 -1.39 19.29
N SER A 118 -7.95 -0.70 18.16
CA SER A 118 -8.17 0.77 18.06
C SER A 118 -9.66 1.16 18.11
N PHE A 119 -10.55 0.33 17.56
CA PHE A 119 -11.99 0.63 17.51
C PHE A 119 -12.67 0.57 18.90
N TRP A 120 -12.26 -0.37 19.77
CA TRP A 120 -12.83 -0.49 21.12
C TRP A 120 -12.59 0.76 21.98
N TYR A 121 -11.41 1.40 21.85
CA TYR A 121 -11.10 2.63 22.59
C TYR A 121 -11.84 3.86 22.07
N PHE A 122 -12.33 3.83 20.83
CA PHE A 122 -13.06 4.94 20.23
C PHE A 122 -14.50 5.10 20.77
N GLY A 123 -14.92 4.25 21.72
CA GLY A 123 -16.19 4.32 22.43
C GLY A 123 -17.39 3.90 21.58
N ILE A 124 -18.13 2.90 22.04
CA ILE A 124 -19.36 2.43 21.38
C ILE A 124 -20.46 3.46 21.63
N THR A 125 -20.88 4.16 20.57
CA THR A 125 -22.02 5.08 20.56
C THR A 125 -23.19 4.44 19.82
N SER A 126 -24.39 5.02 19.91
CA SER A 126 -25.60 4.55 19.20
C SER A 126 -25.40 4.31 17.69
N ASN A 127 -24.43 5.01 17.08
CA ASN A 127 -24.12 4.94 15.66
C ASN A 127 -22.95 3.98 15.33
N LYS A 128 -22.54 3.10 16.24
CA LYS A 128 -21.41 2.18 16.06
C LYS A 128 -21.79 0.74 16.36
N VAL A 129 -21.41 -0.19 15.47
CA VAL A 129 -21.68 -1.63 15.60
C VAL A 129 -20.42 -2.44 15.34
N THR A 130 -20.19 -3.48 16.15
CA THR A 130 -19.05 -4.39 16.02
C THR A 130 -19.49 -5.83 15.70
N PHE A 131 -18.86 -6.45 14.71
CA PHE A 131 -18.98 -7.87 14.39
C PHE A 131 -17.64 -8.58 14.58
N GLY A 132 -17.65 -9.67 15.33
CA GLY A 132 -16.49 -10.55 15.48
C GLY A 132 -16.23 -11.37 14.22
N PHE A 133 -14.96 -11.48 13.82
CA PHE A 133 -14.51 -12.25 12.68
C PHE A 133 -13.40 -13.23 13.04
N CYS A 134 -13.21 -14.27 12.22
CA CYS A 134 -12.20 -15.30 12.47
C CYS A 134 -10.79 -14.75 12.20
N LEU A 135 -9.84 -15.04 13.08
CA LEU A 135 -8.44 -14.67 12.92
C LEU A 135 -7.73 -15.60 11.92
N PHE A 136 -6.86 -15.02 11.08
CA PHE A 136 -6.02 -15.79 10.17
C PHE A 136 -5.04 -16.68 10.95
N HIS A 137 -5.10 -17.99 10.69
CA HIS A 137 -4.03 -18.91 11.08
C HIS A 137 -3.04 -19.03 9.91
N CYS A 138 -1.88 -18.38 10.03
CA CYS A 138 -0.80 -18.53 9.06
C CYS A 138 0.10 -19.70 9.48
N ASN A 139 0.02 -20.85 8.77
CA ASN A 139 0.95 -21.95 8.97
C ASN A 139 2.20 -21.73 8.10
N MET A 140 3.24 -21.11 8.68
CA MET A 140 4.48 -20.73 7.97
C MET A 140 5.42 -21.89 7.61
N SER A 141 5.01 -23.15 7.74
CA SER A 141 5.90 -24.31 7.53
C SER A 141 6.27 -24.60 6.06
N ASN A 142 5.69 -23.90 5.07
CA ASN A 142 5.91 -24.19 3.63
C ASN A 142 6.24 -22.97 2.75
N VAL A 143 6.70 -21.85 3.31
CA VAL A 143 7.17 -20.71 2.51
C VAL A 143 8.70 -20.66 2.51
N THR A 144 9.31 -21.41 1.60
CA THR A 144 10.73 -21.24 1.23
C THR A 144 10.81 -20.35 -0.01
N PHE A 145 11.56 -19.25 0.10
CA PHE A 145 11.90 -18.33 -0.99
C PHE A 145 12.82 -18.99 -2.03
#